data_AF-A0A5A8AMU2-F1
#
_entry.id   AF-A0A5A8AMU2-F1
#
_cell.length_a   1.000
_cell.length_b   1.000
_cell.length_c   1.000
_cell.angle_alpha   90.00
_cell.angle_beta   90.00
_cell.angle_gamma   90.00
#
_symmetry.space_group_name_H-M   'P 1'
#
loop_
_entity.id
_entity.type
_entity.pdbx_description
1 polymer ?
#
loop_
_entity_poly.entity_id
_entity_poly.type
_entity_poly.pdbx_seq_one_letter_code
_entity_poly.pdbx_strand_id
1 'polypeptide(L)'
;MAAFAEFFMLRSKIVVKGFKFYLYGSVNPWVLLASGKLEFVDDPKLGKVGDKVKVGTEEAFIVGSHSSKRAKSAKEALEKGGVSKFVDELVEISDDVDALKTKFKELDTTSNAKNEIYQGSKDPAWFGDPNISQAAKDAAKNRAQLRKNLKTAAGDEAHHALPISAIGESKIYQDAIDAGFEVNTKVNGINLKKFSKSLGLIDGVHASHPFYNRVVDKMLERFRVEFIHLPNYNKSMAKNFTEELSARMLKELDVLSKQKGIKVDDLFRQGEGMGNLVPDTVYNEILKSFYKKY
;
A
#
# COMPACT_ATOMS: atom_id res chain seq x y z
N MET A 1 -20.51 -45.23 -19.71
CA MET A 1 -19.19 -44.90 -19.12
C MET A 1 -19.26 -43.49 -18.58
N ALA A 2 -19.25 -43.31 -17.26
CA ALA A 2 -19.13 -41.98 -16.66
C ALA A 2 -17.64 -41.61 -16.65
N ALA A 3 -17.29 -40.52 -17.33
CA ALA A 3 -15.95 -39.96 -17.27
C ALA A 3 -15.71 -39.41 -15.86
N PHE A 4 -14.80 -40.01 -15.11
CA PHE A 4 -14.30 -39.44 -13.87
C PHE A 4 -13.34 -38.30 -14.23
N ALA A 5 -13.69 -37.08 -13.85
CA ALA A 5 -12.75 -35.96 -13.87
C ALA A 5 -11.71 -36.20 -12.77
N GLU A 6 -10.44 -36.40 -13.15
CA GLU A 6 -9.33 -36.46 -12.19
C GLU A 6 -9.12 -35.07 -11.56
N PHE A 7 -9.50 -34.93 -10.29
CA PHE A 7 -9.18 -33.76 -9.48
C PHE A 7 -7.85 -33.97 -8.75
N PHE A 8 -6.78 -33.38 -9.27
CA PHE A 8 -5.50 -33.30 -8.55
C PHE A 8 -5.58 -32.22 -7.45
N MET A 9 -5.73 -32.63 -6.19
CA MET A 9 -5.63 -31.72 -5.04
C MET A 9 -4.55 -32.17 -4.03
N LEU A 10 -3.38 -31.53 -4.11
CA LEU A 10 -2.28 -31.71 -3.17
C LEU A 10 -2.59 -31.03 -1.82
N ARG A 11 -2.46 -31.78 -0.72
CA ARG A 11 -2.69 -31.38 0.68
C ARG A 11 -4.15 -31.21 1.12
N SER A 12 -5.07 -31.98 0.53
CA SER A 12 -6.46 -32.08 1.02
C SER A 12 -6.68 -33.41 1.72
N LYS A 13 -7.27 -33.39 2.92
CA LYS A 13 -7.78 -34.60 3.57
C LYS A 13 -9.27 -34.69 3.31
N ILE A 14 -9.68 -35.72 2.57
CA ILE A 14 -11.09 -36.09 2.47
C ILE A 14 -11.40 -36.98 3.67
N VAL A 15 -12.39 -36.58 4.47
CA VAL A 15 -12.92 -37.40 5.58
C VAL A 15 -14.38 -37.68 5.28
N VAL A 16 -14.73 -38.96 5.20
CA VAL A 16 -16.12 -39.40 5.05
C VAL A 16 -16.65 -39.77 6.43
N LYS A 17 -17.77 -39.16 6.85
CA LYS A 17 -18.52 -39.55 8.05
C LYS A 17 -19.98 -39.77 7.65
N GLY A 18 -20.38 -41.03 7.53
CA GLY A 18 -21.69 -41.41 6.99
C GLY A 18 -21.86 -40.95 5.55
N PHE A 19 -22.99 -40.35 5.21
CA PHE A 19 -23.28 -39.80 3.87
C PHE A 19 -22.65 -38.41 3.58
N LYS A 20 -21.83 -37.88 4.50
CA LYS A 20 -21.18 -36.57 4.34
C LYS A 20 -19.69 -36.75 4.07
N PHE A 21 -19.18 -36.10 3.03
CA PHE A 21 -17.75 -35.91 2.81
C PHE A 21 -17.33 -34.52 3.27
N TYR A 22 -16.22 -34.46 4.00
CA TYR A 22 -15.58 -33.23 4.45
C TYR A 22 -14.25 -33.11 3.71
N LEU A 23 -14.08 -32.02 2.95
CA LEU A 23 -12.82 -31.68 2.32
C LEU A 23 -12.08 -30.69 3.23
N TYR A 24 -11.02 -31.15 3.89
CA TYR A 24 -10.11 -30.28 4.63
C TYR A 24 -8.95 -29.92 3.71
N GLY A 25 -8.95 -28.70 3.17
CA GLY A 25 -7.78 -28.15 2.48
C GLY A 25 -6.75 -27.65 3.48
N SER A 26 -5.47 -27.89 3.24
CA SER A 26 -4.41 -27.20 3.98
C SER A 26 -4.35 -25.75 3.52
N VAL A 27 -5.00 -24.87 4.25
CA VAL A 27 -4.92 -23.43 4.04
C VAL A 27 -3.82 -22.93 4.96
N ASN A 28 -2.78 -22.34 4.38
CA ASN A 28 -1.70 -21.73 5.15
C ASN A 28 -2.05 -20.25 5.33
N PRO A 29 -2.61 -19.83 6.48
CA PRO A 29 -3.03 -18.45 6.66
C PRO A 29 -1.87 -17.47 6.83
N TRP A 30 -2.16 -16.22 6.48
CA TRP A 30 -1.44 -15.07 7.01
C TRP A 30 -1.95 -14.76 8.41
N VAL A 31 -1.03 -14.55 9.34
CA VAL A 31 -1.34 -14.21 10.73
C VAL A 31 -0.63 -12.94 11.17
N LEU A 32 -1.34 -12.10 11.92
CA LEU A 32 -0.79 -10.93 12.59
C LEU A 32 -0.63 -11.26 14.07
N LEU A 33 0.61 -11.33 14.55
CA LEU A 33 0.92 -11.64 15.95
C LEU A 33 0.83 -10.39 16.83
N ALA A 34 0.49 -10.58 18.10
CA ALA A 34 0.41 -9.53 19.12
C ALA A 34 1.73 -8.76 19.30
N SER A 35 2.87 -9.41 19.00
CA SER A 35 4.20 -8.78 18.98
C SER A 35 4.40 -7.74 17.87
N GLY A 36 3.48 -7.65 16.90
CA GLY A 36 3.64 -6.79 15.73
C GLY A 36 4.46 -7.45 14.62
N LYS A 37 4.22 -8.74 14.39
CA LYS A 37 4.86 -9.51 13.32
C LYS A 37 3.79 -10.09 12.39
N LEU A 38 4.03 -10.00 11.09
CA LEU A 38 3.20 -10.65 10.07
C LEU A 38 3.89 -11.96 9.64
N GLU A 39 3.18 -13.08 9.75
CA GLU A 39 3.73 -14.40 9.40
C GLU A 39 2.81 -15.20 8.48
N PHE A 40 3.41 -16.17 7.80
CA PHE A 40 2.72 -17.17 7.00
C PHE A 40 2.84 -18.52 7.71
N VAL A 41 1.72 -19.07 8.19
CA VAL A 41 1.69 -20.29 9.01
C VAL A 41 1.11 -21.45 8.20
N ASP A 42 1.87 -22.55 8.10
CA ASP A 42 1.45 -23.80 7.44
C ASP A 42 0.73 -24.72 8.44
N ASP A 43 -0.46 -24.31 8.91
CA ASP A 43 -1.30 -25.12 9.78
C ASP A 43 -2.75 -25.23 9.24
N PRO A 44 -3.15 -26.40 8.72
CA PRO A 44 -4.50 -26.62 8.18
C PRO A 44 -5.62 -26.52 9.23
N LYS A 45 -5.29 -26.52 10.52
CA LYS A 45 -6.25 -26.46 11.64
C LYS A 45 -6.28 -25.12 12.34
N LEU A 46 -5.49 -24.14 11.89
CA LEU A 46 -5.30 -22.91 12.63
C LEU A 46 -6.61 -22.16 12.87
N GLY A 47 -7.49 -22.11 11.86
CA GLY A 47 -8.80 -21.48 11.96
C GLY A 47 -9.20 -20.80 10.65
N LYS A 48 -10.13 -19.85 10.75
CA LYS A 48 -10.64 -19.02 9.65
C LYS A 48 -10.19 -17.57 9.81
N VAL A 49 -10.27 -16.82 8.72
CA VAL A 49 -10.02 -15.37 8.73
C VAL A 49 -10.92 -14.68 9.77
N GLY A 50 -10.30 -13.87 10.62
CA GLY A 50 -10.91 -13.18 11.75
C GLY A 50 -10.82 -13.92 13.09
N ASP A 51 -10.44 -15.20 13.10
CA ASP A 51 -10.27 -15.94 14.34
C ASP A 51 -9.01 -15.46 15.08
N LYS A 52 -9.13 -15.31 16.40
CA LYS A 52 -8.00 -15.13 17.32
C LYS A 52 -7.49 -16.50 17.74
N VAL A 53 -6.21 -16.76 17.52
CA VAL A 53 -5.56 -18.06 17.66
C VAL A 53 -4.26 -17.92 18.44
N LYS A 54 -3.65 -19.04 18.84
CA LYS A 54 -2.28 -19.05 19.37
C LYS A 54 -1.32 -19.61 18.33
N VAL A 55 -0.26 -18.86 18.03
CA VAL A 55 0.85 -19.28 17.19
C VAL A 55 2.09 -19.32 18.08
N GLY A 56 2.57 -20.52 18.39
CA GLY A 56 3.57 -20.71 19.45
C GLY A 56 3.03 -20.28 20.81
N THR A 57 3.69 -19.30 21.45
CA THR A 57 3.28 -18.74 22.75
C THR A 57 2.48 -17.44 22.63
N GLU A 58 2.31 -16.91 21.42
CA GLU A 58 1.70 -15.60 21.19
C GLU A 58 0.27 -15.70 20.67
N GLU A 59 -0.53 -14.70 20.99
CA GLU A 59 -1.83 -14.49 20.35
C GLU A 59 -1.64 -13.93 18.95
N ALA A 60 -2.46 -14.40 18.01
CA ALA A 60 -2.43 -13.95 16.62
C ALA A 60 -3.85 -13.87 16.06
N PHE A 61 -4.08 -12.96 15.11
CA PHE A 61 -5.28 -12.96 14.28
C PHE A 61 -4.99 -13.59 12.93
N ILE A 62 -5.89 -14.43 12.44
CA ILE A 62 -5.84 -14.89 11.05
C ILE A 62 -6.34 -13.76 10.14
N VAL A 63 -5.44 -13.15 9.38
CA VAL A 63 -5.69 -11.92 8.59
C VAL A 63 -5.83 -12.18 7.09
N GLY A 64 -5.54 -13.40 6.63
CA GLY A 64 -5.76 -13.79 5.24
C GLY A 64 -5.67 -15.29 5.02
N SER A 65 -6.42 -15.80 4.06
CA SER A 65 -6.28 -17.18 3.56
C SER A 65 -5.36 -17.22 2.34
N HIS A 66 -4.87 -18.41 1.99
CA HIS A 66 -3.97 -18.66 0.86
C HIS A 66 -4.40 -17.92 -0.44
N SER A 67 -3.42 -17.40 -1.18
CA SER A 67 -3.55 -17.14 -2.62
C SER A 67 -4.00 -18.37 -3.39
N SER A 68 -4.79 -18.23 -4.46
CA SER A 68 -5.18 -19.35 -5.33
C SER A 68 -4.01 -20.04 -6.07
N LYS A 69 -2.74 -19.71 -5.75
CA LYS A 69 -1.55 -19.97 -6.58
C LYS A 69 -0.45 -20.83 -5.94
N ARG A 70 -0.74 -21.67 -4.94
CA ARG A 70 0.20 -22.70 -4.38
C ARG A 70 1.56 -22.12 -3.97
N ALA A 71 1.62 -21.35 -2.90
CA ALA A 71 2.85 -20.72 -2.39
C ALA A 71 3.30 -21.44 -1.11
N LYS A 72 4.61 -21.69 -0.99
CA LYS A 72 5.24 -22.39 0.15
C LYS A 72 5.91 -21.42 1.13
N SER A 73 5.94 -20.13 0.82
CA SER A 73 6.49 -19.08 1.67
C SER A 73 5.75 -17.76 1.47
N ALA A 74 5.90 -16.83 2.43
CA ALA A 74 5.39 -15.46 2.33
C ALA A 74 5.90 -14.75 1.07
N LYS A 75 7.21 -14.87 0.80
CA LYS A 75 7.87 -14.36 -0.41
C LYS A 75 7.19 -14.88 -1.67
N GLU A 76 7.04 -16.19 -1.79
CA GLU A 76 6.40 -16.82 -2.96
C GLU A 76 4.92 -16.42 -3.09
N ALA A 77 4.21 -16.21 -1.99
CA ALA A 77 2.80 -15.78 -2.02
C ALA A 77 2.65 -14.36 -2.58
N LEU A 78 3.57 -13.46 -2.24
CA LEU A 78 3.64 -12.09 -2.76
C LEU A 78 4.10 -12.06 -4.22
N GLU A 79 5.14 -12.81 -4.56
CA GLU A 79 5.64 -12.96 -5.94
C GLU A 79 4.64 -13.65 -6.87
N LYS A 80 3.62 -14.34 -6.35
CA LYS A 80 2.52 -14.88 -7.17
C LYS A 80 1.30 -13.96 -7.21
N GLY A 81 1.25 -12.92 -6.38
CA GLY A 81 0.23 -11.87 -6.40
C GLY A 81 -1.19 -12.38 -6.10
N GLY A 82 -1.36 -13.12 -5.00
CA GLY A 82 -2.70 -13.54 -4.55
C GLY A 82 -2.97 -13.34 -3.07
N VAL A 83 -2.34 -12.35 -2.46
CA VAL A 83 -2.66 -11.93 -1.09
C VAL A 83 -3.94 -11.07 -1.09
N SER A 84 -4.66 -11.05 0.03
CA SER A 84 -5.85 -10.19 0.18
C SER A 84 -5.44 -8.73 0.31
N LYS A 85 -6.35 -7.79 0.02
CA LYS A 85 -6.11 -6.35 0.19
C LYS A 85 -5.62 -5.99 1.60
N PHE A 86 -6.22 -6.61 2.62
CA PHE A 86 -5.82 -6.38 4.01
C PHE A 86 -4.40 -6.90 4.29
N VAL A 87 -4.03 -8.06 3.72
CA VAL A 87 -2.65 -8.55 3.83
C VAL A 87 -1.68 -7.65 3.07
N ASP A 88 -2.03 -7.17 1.87
CA ASP A 88 -1.20 -6.20 1.14
C ASP A 88 -0.90 -4.95 1.99
N GLU A 89 -1.93 -4.37 2.62
CA GLU A 89 -1.79 -3.24 3.54
C GLU A 89 -0.87 -3.55 4.73
N LEU A 90 -1.03 -4.74 5.36
CA LEU A 90 -0.13 -5.16 6.45
C LEU A 90 1.30 -5.40 5.96
N VAL A 91 1.48 -5.77 4.69
CA VAL A 91 2.81 -5.99 4.14
C VAL A 91 3.55 -4.67 3.91
N GLU A 92 2.86 -3.61 3.47
CA GLU A 92 3.46 -2.27 3.32
C GLU A 92 4.07 -1.76 4.64
N ILE A 93 3.45 -2.12 5.77
CA ILE A 93 3.93 -1.77 7.11
C ILE A 93 4.64 -2.94 7.82
N SER A 94 5.01 -4.01 7.11
CA SER A 94 5.48 -5.26 7.74
C SER A 94 6.78 -5.14 8.53
N ASP A 95 7.54 -4.07 8.29
CA ASP A 95 8.77 -3.76 9.01
C ASP A 95 8.58 -2.67 10.09
N ASP A 96 7.36 -2.12 10.22
CA ASP A 96 6.96 -1.19 11.28
C ASP A 96 6.18 -1.94 12.37
N VAL A 97 6.92 -2.40 13.38
CA VAL A 97 6.39 -3.19 14.49
C VAL A 97 5.29 -2.44 15.26
N ASP A 98 5.41 -1.13 15.42
CA ASP A 98 4.44 -0.35 16.19
C ASP A 98 3.14 -0.11 15.40
N ALA A 99 3.24 0.08 14.09
CA ALA A 99 2.08 0.11 13.20
C ALA A 99 1.34 -1.24 13.20
N LEU A 100 2.07 -2.35 13.12
CA LEU A 100 1.49 -3.69 13.20
C LEU A 100 0.83 -3.99 14.56
N LYS A 101 1.46 -3.58 15.68
CA LYS A 101 0.85 -3.68 17.02
C LYS A 101 -0.44 -2.85 17.13
N THR A 102 -0.45 -1.67 16.53
CA THR A 102 -1.64 -0.81 16.49
C THR A 102 -2.77 -1.53 15.75
N LYS A 103 -2.48 -2.12 14.57
CA LYS A 103 -3.45 -2.94 13.82
C LYS A 103 -3.94 -4.14 14.61
N PHE A 104 -3.07 -4.82 15.34
CA PHE A 104 -3.47 -5.94 16.21
C PHE A 104 -4.47 -5.47 17.28
N LYS A 105 -4.19 -4.36 17.96
CA LYS A 105 -5.08 -3.78 18.99
C LYS A 105 -6.43 -3.34 18.42
N GLU A 106 -6.45 -2.78 17.21
CA GLU A 106 -7.69 -2.44 16.51
C GLU A 106 -8.56 -3.69 16.26
N LEU A 107 -7.95 -4.79 15.81
CA LEU A 107 -8.65 -6.07 15.64
C LEU A 107 -9.08 -6.70 16.98
N ASP A 108 -8.34 -6.48 18.05
CA ASP A 108 -8.65 -7.01 19.38
C ASP A 108 -9.82 -6.28 20.05
N THR A 109 -9.99 -5.00 19.74
CA THR A 109 -11.02 -4.13 20.34
C THR A 109 -12.29 -4.02 19.51
N THR A 110 -12.27 -4.44 18.24
CA THR A 110 -13.45 -4.41 17.37
C THR A 110 -14.39 -5.59 17.67
N SER A 111 -15.70 -5.34 17.59
CA SER A 111 -16.72 -6.37 17.82
C SER A 111 -16.79 -7.42 16.71
N ASN A 112 -16.17 -7.15 15.55
CA ASN A 112 -16.17 -8.07 14.41
C ASN A 112 -14.89 -7.94 13.57
N ALA A 113 -13.80 -8.54 14.05
CA ALA A 113 -12.49 -8.53 13.38
C ALA A 113 -12.57 -9.09 11.95
N LYS A 114 -13.41 -10.10 11.75
CA LYS A 114 -13.68 -10.68 10.43
C LYS A 114 -14.17 -9.64 9.43
N ASN A 115 -15.13 -8.80 9.81
CA ASN A 115 -15.63 -7.74 8.93
C ASN A 115 -14.55 -6.70 8.62
N GLU A 116 -13.77 -6.26 9.60
CA GLU A 116 -12.66 -5.32 9.38
C GLU A 116 -11.62 -5.92 8.40
N ILE A 117 -11.28 -7.20 8.54
CA ILE A 117 -10.34 -7.86 7.62
C ILE A 117 -10.92 -8.00 6.20
N TYR A 118 -12.21 -8.28 6.05
CA TYR A 118 -12.84 -8.40 4.72
C TYR A 118 -13.13 -7.06 4.05
N GLN A 119 -13.50 -6.04 4.82
CA GLN A 119 -13.79 -4.69 4.31
C GLN A 119 -12.51 -3.87 4.11
N GLY A 120 -11.42 -4.25 4.78
CA GLY A 120 -10.18 -3.48 4.87
C GLY A 120 -10.27 -2.44 5.99
N SER A 121 -9.19 -1.68 6.19
CA SER A 121 -9.21 -0.56 7.14
C SER A 121 -10.38 0.39 6.86
N LYS A 122 -11.06 0.87 7.92
CA LYS A 122 -12.07 1.95 7.82
C LYS A 122 -11.56 3.07 6.92
N ASP A 123 -12.47 3.63 6.10
CA ASP A 123 -12.20 4.83 5.34
C ASP A 123 -11.58 5.89 6.28
N PRO A 124 -10.48 6.55 5.90
CA PRO A 124 -9.89 7.63 6.69
C PRO A 124 -10.94 8.66 7.14
N ALA A 125 -10.78 9.25 8.33
CA ALA A 125 -11.77 10.16 8.92
C ALA A 125 -12.22 11.29 7.95
N TRP A 126 -11.30 11.75 7.10
CA TRP A 126 -11.56 12.80 6.11
C TRP A 126 -12.52 12.39 4.99
N PHE A 127 -12.84 11.11 4.81
CA PHE A 127 -13.89 10.67 3.86
C PHE A 127 -15.28 11.22 4.23
N GLY A 128 -15.51 11.46 5.52
CA GLY A 128 -16.73 12.11 6.02
C GLY A 128 -16.74 13.63 5.86
N ASP A 129 -15.61 14.27 5.52
CA ASP A 129 -15.51 15.73 5.43
C ASP A 129 -16.31 16.24 4.22
N PRO A 130 -17.34 17.10 4.40
CA PRO A 130 -18.11 17.65 3.30
C PRO A 130 -17.31 18.61 2.41
N ASN A 131 -16.17 19.13 2.87
CA ASN A 131 -15.33 20.07 2.11
C ASN A 131 -14.39 19.37 1.12
N ILE A 132 -14.23 18.05 1.24
CA ILE A 132 -13.43 17.25 0.31
C ILE A 132 -14.34 16.76 -0.81
N SER A 133 -13.93 17.01 -2.06
CA SER A 133 -14.72 16.67 -3.23
C SER A 133 -14.92 15.16 -3.39
N GLN A 134 -16.01 14.79 -4.06
CA GLN A 134 -16.25 13.38 -4.41
C GLN A 134 -15.12 12.82 -5.29
N ALA A 135 -14.55 13.63 -6.19
CA ALA A 135 -13.44 13.23 -7.04
C ALA A 135 -12.19 12.83 -6.22
N ALA A 136 -11.85 13.61 -5.18
CA ALA A 136 -10.75 13.29 -4.27
C ALA A 136 -11.01 11.99 -3.47
N LYS A 137 -12.23 11.80 -2.97
CA LYS A 137 -12.64 10.57 -2.27
C LYS A 137 -12.60 9.35 -3.19
N ASP A 138 -13.06 9.49 -4.43
CA ASP A 138 -13.06 8.44 -5.43
C ASP A 138 -11.63 8.08 -5.85
N ALA A 139 -10.74 9.07 -6.00
CA ALA A 139 -9.32 8.83 -6.29
C ALA A 139 -8.67 7.96 -5.20
N ALA A 140 -8.91 8.26 -3.93
CA ALA A 140 -8.37 7.47 -2.81
C ALA A 140 -9.02 6.08 -2.66
N LYS A 141 -10.34 5.97 -2.85
CA LYS A 141 -11.05 4.67 -2.85
C LYS A 141 -10.53 3.75 -3.95
N ASN A 142 -10.27 4.32 -5.13
CA ASN A 142 -9.84 3.58 -6.30
C ASN A 142 -8.31 3.45 -6.41
N ARG A 143 -7.54 3.63 -5.32
CA ARG A 143 -6.06 3.52 -5.34
C ARG A 143 -5.54 2.23 -5.98
N ALA A 144 -6.26 1.11 -5.84
CA ALA A 144 -5.90 -0.18 -6.43
C ALA A 144 -5.90 -0.15 -7.98
N GLN A 145 -6.59 0.81 -8.59
CA GLN A 145 -6.58 1.03 -10.04
C GLN A 145 -5.18 1.40 -10.53
N LEU A 146 -4.32 2.00 -9.70
CA LEU A 146 -2.95 2.30 -10.09
C LEU A 146 -2.20 1.04 -10.53
N ARG A 147 -2.28 -0.03 -9.71
CA ARG A 147 -1.66 -1.32 -10.01
C ARG A 147 -2.12 -1.89 -11.36
N LYS A 148 -3.42 -1.76 -11.64
CA LYS A 148 -4.02 -2.19 -12.92
C LYS A 148 -3.52 -1.33 -14.08
N ASN A 149 -3.47 -0.01 -13.92
CA ASN A 149 -3.04 0.94 -14.95
C ASN A 149 -1.54 0.83 -15.26
N LEU A 150 -0.71 0.55 -14.26
CA LEU A 150 0.72 0.31 -14.41
C LEU A 150 1.06 -1.12 -14.88
N LYS A 151 0.07 -2.01 -14.97
CA LYS A 151 0.26 -3.43 -15.27
C LYS A 151 1.33 -4.06 -14.36
N THR A 152 1.28 -3.74 -13.06
CA THR A 152 2.31 -4.12 -12.10
C THR A 152 2.52 -5.63 -12.06
N ALA A 153 3.75 -6.04 -12.33
CA ALA A 153 4.15 -7.44 -12.29
C ALA A 153 4.11 -7.98 -10.85
N ALA A 154 4.17 -9.29 -10.74
CA ALA A 154 4.27 -9.92 -9.44
C ALA A 154 5.70 -9.76 -8.90
N GLY A 155 5.84 -9.46 -7.59
CA GLY A 155 7.11 -9.02 -6.99
C GLY A 155 7.34 -7.50 -7.00
N ASP A 156 6.61 -6.77 -7.85
CA ASP A 156 6.56 -5.31 -7.85
C ASP A 156 5.31 -4.78 -7.14
N GLU A 157 5.41 -3.55 -6.68
CA GLU A 157 4.32 -2.74 -6.13
C GLU A 157 4.16 -1.44 -6.90
N ALA A 158 2.90 -1.05 -7.08
CA ALA A 158 2.56 0.25 -7.61
C ALA A 158 2.76 1.29 -6.50
N HIS A 159 3.73 2.17 -6.68
CA HIS A 159 4.01 3.28 -5.78
C HIS A 159 3.45 4.57 -6.36
N HIS A 160 2.70 5.31 -5.54
CA HIS A 160 2.26 6.65 -5.89
C HIS A 160 3.38 7.65 -5.60
N ALA A 161 3.73 8.50 -6.57
CA ALA A 161 4.75 9.54 -6.35
C ALA A 161 4.30 10.56 -5.29
N LEU A 162 3.04 11.00 -5.36
CA LEU A 162 2.36 11.75 -4.31
C LEU A 162 1.44 10.79 -3.56
N PRO A 163 1.58 10.65 -2.24
CA PRO A 163 0.90 9.60 -1.48
C PRO A 163 -0.61 9.85 -1.37
N ILE A 164 -1.41 8.78 -1.39
CA ILE A 164 -2.87 8.86 -1.24
C ILE A 164 -3.29 9.54 0.06
N SER A 165 -2.51 9.39 1.15
CA SER A 165 -2.78 10.04 2.43
C SER A 165 -2.81 11.57 2.32
N ALA A 166 -1.96 12.15 1.46
CA ALA A 166 -1.87 13.59 1.26
C ALA A 166 -3.17 14.21 0.70
N ILE A 167 -4.04 13.41 0.06
CA ILE A 167 -5.33 13.88 -0.45
C ILE A 167 -6.20 14.43 0.68
N GLY A 168 -6.19 13.78 1.84
CA GLY A 168 -6.99 14.20 3.00
C GLY A 168 -6.46 15.47 3.66
N GLU A 169 -5.16 15.75 3.51
CA GLU A 169 -4.46 16.78 4.28
C GLU A 169 -4.14 18.03 3.42
N SER A 170 -4.05 17.88 2.10
CA SER A 170 -3.61 18.94 1.19
C SER A 170 -4.73 19.50 0.34
N LYS A 171 -5.08 20.76 0.59
CA LYS A 171 -6.01 21.51 -0.25
C LYS A 171 -5.51 21.65 -1.70
N ILE A 172 -4.20 21.79 -1.90
CA ILE A 172 -3.58 21.87 -3.23
C ILE A 172 -3.76 20.57 -3.99
N TYR A 173 -3.57 19.43 -3.33
CA TYR A 173 -3.77 18.15 -3.98
C TYR A 173 -5.25 17.91 -4.33
N GLN A 174 -6.17 18.29 -3.44
CA GLN A 174 -7.62 18.25 -3.72
C GLN A 174 -7.99 19.14 -4.91
N ASP A 175 -7.49 20.38 -4.97
CA ASP A 175 -7.75 21.30 -6.08
C ASP A 175 -7.17 20.78 -7.40
N ALA A 176 -6.00 20.15 -7.36
CA ALA A 176 -5.41 19.50 -8.53
C ALA A 176 -6.29 18.37 -9.07
N ILE A 177 -6.83 17.52 -8.19
CA ILE A 177 -7.74 16.43 -8.57
C ILE A 177 -9.02 16.99 -9.17
N ASP A 178 -9.60 18.02 -8.56
CA ASP A 178 -10.79 18.71 -9.07
C ASP A 178 -10.56 19.34 -10.45
N ALA A 179 -9.32 19.75 -10.75
CA ALA A 179 -8.91 20.24 -12.07
C ALA A 179 -8.49 19.13 -13.04
N GLY A 180 -8.58 17.85 -12.66
CA GLY A 180 -8.32 16.70 -13.53
C GLY A 180 -6.94 16.06 -13.39
N PHE A 181 -6.24 16.23 -12.26
CA PHE A 181 -5.03 15.45 -11.98
C PHE A 181 -5.36 13.96 -11.78
N GLU A 182 -4.72 13.09 -12.54
CA GLU A 182 -4.98 11.65 -12.55
C GLU A 182 -4.12 10.89 -11.51
N VAL A 183 -4.63 10.78 -10.28
CA VAL A 183 -3.91 10.14 -9.15
C VAL A 183 -3.51 8.69 -9.42
N ASN A 184 -4.36 7.92 -10.11
CA ASN A 184 -4.20 6.47 -10.26
C ASN A 184 -3.66 6.05 -11.63
N THR A 185 -2.87 6.90 -12.29
CA THR A 185 -2.25 6.60 -13.58
C THR A 185 -0.73 6.76 -13.52
N LYS A 186 -0.05 6.54 -14.65
CA LYS A 186 1.40 6.74 -14.78
C LYS A 186 1.85 8.18 -14.50
N VAL A 187 0.93 9.14 -14.50
CA VAL A 187 1.21 10.55 -14.15
C VAL A 187 1.63 10.68 -12.69
N ASN A 188 1.21 9.76 -11.83
CA ASN A 188 1.54 9.73 -10.40
C ASN A 188 1.99 8.34 -9.93
N GLY A 189 2.48 7.50 -10.84
CA GLY A 189 2.66 6.08 -10.59
C GLY A 189 3.93 5.49 -11.18
N ILE A 190 4.62 4.68 -10.38
CA ILE A 190 5.75 3.86 -10.82
C ILE A 190 5.72 2.48 -10.15
N ASN A 191 6.15 1.44 -10.87
CA ASN A 191 6.37 0.12 -10.28
C ASN A 191 7.75 0.09 -9.62
N LEU A 192 7.78 -0.25 -8.32
CA LEU A 192 9.00 -0.44 -7.55
C LEU A 192 9.04 -1.86 -6.97
N LYS A 193 10.26 -2.38 -6.81
CA LYS A 193 10.44 -3.69 -6.20
C LYS A 193 10.09 -3.62 -4.72
N LYS A 194 9.22 -4.53 -4.29
CA LYS A 194 8.72 -4.62 -2.92
C LYS A 194 9.84 -4.93 -1.93
N PHE A 195 9.95 -4.15 -0.85
CA PHE A 195 10.84 -4.45 0.27
C PHE A 195 10.03 -4.97 1.46
N SER A 196 10.52 -6.02 2.11
CA SER A 196 10.04 -6.48 3.40
C SER A 196 11.10 -7.37 4.03
N LYS A 197 11.74 -6.90 5.10
CA LYS A 197 12.74 -7.70 5.82
C LYS A 197 12.08 -8.90 6.46
N SER A 198 10.92 -8.71 7.10
CA SER A 198 10.16 -9.77 7.77
C SER A 198 9.74 -10.90 6.81
N LEU A 199 9.52 -10.59 5.53
CA LEU A 199 9.09 -11.57 4.53
C LEU A 199 10.23 -12.03 3.59
N GLY A 200 11.48 -11.64 3.85
CA GLY A 200 12.65 -12.04 3.07
C GLY A 200 12.76 -11.37 1.69
N LEU A 201 12.07 -10.25 1.50
CA LEU A 201 12.12 -9.38 0.32
C LEU A 201 13.14 -8.25 0.55
N ILE A 202 14.42 -8.60 0.70
CA ILE A 202 15.46 -7.63 1.12
C ILE A 202 16.06 -6.79 -0.01
N ASP A 203 15.82 -7.17 -1.26
CA ASP A 203 16.35 -6.48 -2.45
C ASP A 203 15.41 -5.40 -3.00
N GLY A 204 14.31 -5.12 -2.29
CA GLY A 204 13.34 -4.11 -2.67
C GLY A 204 13.71 -2.71 -2.21
N VAL A 205 12.98 -1.72 -2.72
CA VAL A 205 13.15 -0.30 -2.37
C VAL A 205 11.87 0.34 -1.83
N HIS A 206 10.73 -0.29 -2.09
CA HIS A 206 9.44 0.14 -1.57
C HIS A 206 9.20 -0.49 -0.20
N ALA A 207 9.64 0.22 0.83
CA ALA A 207 9.37 -0.05 2.24
C ALA A 207 8.52 1.10 2.82
N SER A 208 8.08 0.99 4.08
CA SER A 208 7.48 2.13 4.80
C SER A 208 8.30 3.40 4.64
N HIS A 209 7.66 4.49 4.18
CA HIS A 209 8.33 5.74 3.81
C HIS A 209 7.70 7.01 4.42
N PRO A 210 7.66 7.13 5.77
CA PRO A 210 7.05 8.27 6.47
C PRO A 210 7.80 9.60 6.29
N PHE A 211 9.12 9.57 6.12
CA PHE A 211 9.91 10.77 5.87
C PHE A 211 9.68 11.29 4.46
N TYR A 212 9.64 10.40 3.46
CA TYR A 212 9.27 10.76 2.09
C TYR A 212 7.90 11.45 2.05
N ASN A 213 6.88 10.82 2.66
CA ASN A 213 5.51 11.37 2.69
C ASN A 213 5.50 12.79 3.28
N ARG A 214 6.14 12.96 4.44
CA ARG A 214 6.23 14.26 5.13
C ARG A 214 6.88 15.35 4.26
N VAL A 215 7.89 15.00 3.46
CA VAL A 215 8.54 15.96 2.57
C VAL A 215 7.60 16.38 1.45
N VAL A 216 6.89 15.43 0.83
CA VAL A 216 5.88 15.72 -0.21
C VAL A 216 4.75 16.59 0.35
N ASP A 217 4.23 16.26 1.53
CA ASP A 217 3.18 17.03 2.20
C ASP A 217 3.61 18.48 2.45
N LYS A 218 4.85 18.68 2.92
CA LYS A 218 5.42 20.02 3.12
C LYS A 218 5.55 20.82 1.84
N MET A 219 5.89 20.19 0.71
CA MET A 219 5.97 20.89 -0.58
C MET A 219 4.60 21.35 -1.05
N LEU A 220 3.58 20.50 -0.92
CA LEU A 220 2.20 20.86 -1.23
C LEU A 220 1.69 21.99 -0.32
N GLU A 221 1.98 21.92 0.97
CA GLU A 221 1.59 22.95 1.94
C GLU A 221 2.31 24.28 1.70
N ARG A 222 3.60 24.23 1.34
CA ARG A 222 4.35 25.43 0.99
C ARG A 222 3.74 26.15 -0.21
N PHE A 223 3.39 25.42 -1.27
CA PHE A 223 2.68 25.99 -2.42
C PHE A 223 1.33 26.59 -2.01
N ARG A 224 0.60 25.93 -1.10
CA ARG A 224 -0.65 26.47 -0.56
C ARG A 224 -0.44 27.84 0.07
N VAL A 225 0.51 27.94 0.99
CA VAL A 225 0.80 29.19 1.72
C VAL A 225 1.20 30.31 0.76
N GLU A 226 2.06 29.99 -0.22
CA GLU A 226 2.59 30.97 -1.17
C GLU A 226 1.54 31.48 -2.18
N PHE A 227 0.58 30.65 -2.61
CA PHE A 227 -0.27 31.00 -3.76
C PHE A 227 -1.77 31.08 -3.48
N ILE A 228 -2.33 30.39 -2.47
CA ILE A 228 -3.80 30.27 -2.32
C ILE A 228 -4.51 31.61 -2.04
N HIS A 229 -3.78 32.57 -1.47
CA HIS A 229 -4.31 33.88 -1.11
C HIS A 229 -4.24 34.89 -2.26
N LEU A 230 -3.58 34.54 -3.36
CA LEU A 230 -3.45 35.43 -4.51
C LEU A 230 -4.79 35.53 -5.27
N PRO A 231 -5.18 36.72 -5.74
CA PRO A 231 -6.48 36.94 -6.39
C PRO A 231 -6.65 36.16 -7.71
N ASN A 232 -5.54 35.76 -8.33
CA ASN A 232 -5.51 34.99 -9.57
C ASN A 232 -5.37 33.47 -9.34
N TYR A 233 -5.31 33.01 -8.08
CA TYR A 233 -5.24 31.59 -7.77
C TYR A 233 -6.44 30.85 -8.38
N ASN A 234 -6.17 29.71 -9.01
CA ASN A 234 -7.20 28.82 -9.52
C ASN A 234 -6.72 27.36 -9.46
N LYS A 235 -7.68 26.42 -9.56
CA LYS A 235 -7.38 24.98 -9.46
C LYS A 235 -6.44 24.47 -10.55
N SER A 236 -6.35 25.15 -11.71
CA SER A 236 -5.37 24.79 -12.75
C SER A 236 -3.94 25.07 -12.31
N MET A 237 -3.70 26.12 -11.51
CA MET A 237 -2.38 26.35 -10.90
C MET A 237 -1.98 25.21 -9.97
N ALA A 238 -2.91 24.75 -9.11
CA ALA A 238 -2.69 23.60 -8.24
C ALA A 238 -2.40 22.32 -9.04
N LYS A 239 -3.16 22.06 -10.11
CA LYS A 239 -2.91 20.95 -11.03
C LYS A 239 -1.52 21.01 -11.64
N ASN A 240 -1.13 22.15 -12.20
CA ASN A 240 0.18 22.28 -12.84
C ASN A 240 1.34 22.07 -11.86
N PHE A 241 1.28 22.67 -10.67
CA PHE A 241 2.29 22.42 -9.63
C PHE A 241 2.33 20.93 -9.24
N THR A 242 1.17 20.31 -9.04
CA THR A 242 1.06 18.88 -8.65
C THR A 242 1.58 17.95 -9.74
N GLU A 243 1.33 18.24 -11.02
CA GLU A 243 1.87 17.49 -12.16
C GLU A 243 3.39 17.59 -12.25
N GLU A 244 3.95 18.79 -12.07
CA GLU A 244 5.40 19.01 -12.08
C GLU A 244 6.09 18.34 -10.88
N LEU A 245 5.49 18.45 -9.69
CA LEU A 245 5.97 17.75 -8.49
C LEU A 245 5.95 16.24 -8.69
N SER A 246 4.85 15.70 -9.22
CA SER A 246 4.71 14.28 -9.52
C SER A 246 5.74 13.81 -10.54
N ALA A 247 5.88 14.51 -11.66
CA ALA A 247 6.86 14.20 -12.69
C ALA A 247 8.29 14.21 -12.15
N ARG A 248 8.62 15.20 -11.31
CA ARG A 248 9.91 15.27 -10.63
C ARG A 248 10.13 14.09 -9.69
N MET A 249 9.17 13.78 -8.83
CA MET A 249 9.27 12.65 -7.90
C MET A 249 9.37 11.30 -8.62
N LEU A 250 8.61 11.10 -9.69
CA LEU A 250 8.72 9.90 -10.53
C LEU A 250 10.12 9.74 -11.12
N LYS A 251 10.73 10.84 -11.57
CA LYS A 251 12.10 10.83 -12.08
C LYS A 251 13.10 10.42 -10.99
N GLU A 252 12.97 10.96 -9.78
CA GLU A 252 13.87 10.60 -8.68
C GLU A 252 13.64 9.16 -8.20
N LEU A 253 12.39 8.68 -8.15
CA LEU A 253 12.07 7.29 -7.83
C LEU A 253 12.66 6.32 -8.86
N ASP A 254 12.63 6.67 -10.15
CA ASP A 254 13.25 5.85 -11.19
C ASP A 254 14.79 5.83 -11.04
N VAL A 255 15.42 7.00 -10.91
CA VAL A 255 16.89 7.09 -10.87
C VAL A 255 17.49 6.61 -9.54
N LEU A 256 16.95 7.05 -8.41
CA LEU A 256 17.52 6.78 -7.09
C LEU A 256 17.02 5.45 -6.53
N SER A 257 15.71 5.19 -6.59
CA SER A 257 15.18 3.94 -6.05
C SER A 257 15.33 2.79 -7.03
N LYS A 258 14.76 2.89 -8.23
CA LYS A 258 14.70 1.74 -9.14
C LYS A 258 16.07 1.37 -9.72
N GLN A 259 16.88 2.35 -10.11
CA GLN A 259 18.20 2.09 -10.72
C GLN A 259 19.33 1.95 -9.69
N LYS A 260 19.33 2.76 -8.62
CA LYS A 260 20.42 2.76 -7.61
C LYS A 260 20.11 2.00 -6.33
N GLY A 261 18.88 1.47 -6.16
CA GLY A 261 18.53 0.65 -5.01
C GLY A 261 18.30 1.42 -3.70
N ILE A 262 18.12 2.75 -3.77
CA ILE A 262 17.90 3.58 -2.57
C ILE A 262 16.43 3.44 -2.14
N LYS A 263 16.18 3.16 -0.86
CA LYS A 263 14.81 3.06 -0.36
C LYS A 263 14.09 4.40 -0.52
N VAL A 264 12.78 4.33 -0.77
CA VAL A 264 11.96 5.54 -0.96
C VAL A 264 12.10 6.51 0.22
N ASP A 265 12.12 6.00 1.45
CA ASP A 265 12.25 6.83 2.66
C ASP A 265 13.61 7.52 2.81
N ASP A 266 14.61 7.03 2.09
CA ASP A 266 15.99 7.49 2.16
C ASP A 266 16.31 8.52 1.06
N LEU A 267 15.36 8.83 0.18
CA LEU A 267 15.57 9.75 -0.94
C LEU A 267 15.99 11.16 -0.51
N PHE A 268 15.39 11.68 0.56
CA PHE A 268 15.68 13.01 1.10
C PHE A 268 16.66 12.98 2.28
N ARG A 269 17.18 11.80 2.64
CA ARG A 269 18.17 11.67 3.72
C ARG A 269 19.56 11.98 3.17
N GLN A 270 20.43 12.44 4.06
CA GLN A 270 21.80 12.80 3.74
C GLN A 270 22.75 11.70 4.23
N GLY A 271 23.74 11.34 3.41
CA GLY A 271 24.77 10.35 3.75
C GLY A 271 25.13 9.40 2.61
N GLU A 272 26.14 8.56 2.86
CA GLU A 272 26.52 7.49 1.96
C GLU A 272 25.38 6.48 1.82
N GLY A 273 25.05 6.10 0.59
CA GLY A 273 23.93 5.20 0.30
C GLY A 273 22.53 5.84 0.39
N MET A 274 22.43 7.16 0.60
CA MET A 274 21.17 7.90 0.64
C MET A 274 20.88 8.63 -0.68
N GLY A 275 19.64 9.09 -0.88
CA GLY A 275 19.26 9.83 -2.10
C GLY A 275 19.80 11.26 -2.13
N ASN A 276 20.11 11.84 -0.97
CA ASN A 276 20.70 13.17 -0.83
C ASN A 276 19.89 14.29 -1.50
N LEU A 277 18.59 14.08 -1.77
CA LEU A 277 17.73 15.13 -2.28
C LEU A 277 17.54 16.22 -1.23
N VAL A 278 17.65 17.47 -1.67
CA VAL A 278 17.40 18.65 -0.85
C VAL A 278 16.00 19.17 -1.17
N PRO A 279 15.04 19.14 -0.22
CA PRO A 279 13.66 19.54 -0.48
C PRO A 279 13.54 20.95 -1.09
N ASP A 280 14.29 21.93 -0.59
CA ASP A 280 14.25 23.29 -1.11
C ASP A 280 14.71 23.39 -2.57
N THR A 281 15.75 22.65 -2.94
CA THR A 281 16.23 22.61 -4.32
C THR A 281 15.16 22.04 -5.24
N VAL A 282 14.54 20.91 -4.83
CA VAL A 282 13.45 20.28 -5.58
C VAL A 282 12.29 21.25 -5.79
N TYR A 283 11.83 21.88 -4.71
CA TYR A 283 10.70 22.82 -4.75
C TYR A 283 10.99 24.04 -5.63
N ASN A 284 12.16 24.66 -5.46
CA ASN A 284 12.55 25.84 -6.23
C ASN A 284 12.71 25.55 -7.73
N GLU A 285 13.16 24.34 -8.09
CA GLU A 285 13.22 23.92 -9.50
C GLU A 285 11.84 23.80 -10.12
N ILE A 286 10.87 23.24 -9.39
CA ILE A 286 9.46 23.16 -9.83
C ILE A 286 8.88 24.57 -9.98
N LEU A 287 9.12 25.46 -9.01
CA LEU A 287 8.65 26.84 -9.08
C LEU A 287 9.23 27.62 -10.27
N LYS A 288 10.49 27.38 -10.64
CA LYS A 288 11.06 27.99 -11.86
C LYS A 288 10.29 27.60 -13.13
N SER A 289 9.78 26.37 -13.21
CA SER A 289 8.91 25.96 -14.32
C SER A 289 7.52 26.58 -14.20
N PHE A 290 6.98 26.66 -12.98
CA PHE A 290 5.68 27.25 -12.69
C PHE A 290 5.61 28.73 -13.11
N TYR A 291 6.59 29.56 -12.71
CA TYR A 291 6.64 30.99 -13.05
C TYR A 291 6.87 31.28 -14.53
N LYS A 292 7.28 30.29 -15.33
CA LYS A 292 7.33 30.47 -16.80
C LYS A 292 5.94 30.37 -17.43
N LYS A 293 4.98 29.81 -16.71
CA LYS A 293 3.62 29.52 -17.18
C LYS A 293 2.58 30.50 -16.65
N TYR A 294 2.84 31.12 -15.49
CA TYR A 294 1.95 32.01 -14.75
C TYR A 294 2.68 33.28 -14.34
#